data_AF-T0XZG3-F1
#
_entry.id   AF-T0XZG3-F1
#
_cell.length_a   1.000
_cell.length_b   1.000
_cell.length_c   1.000
_cell.angle_alpha   90.00
_cell.angle_beta   90.00
_cell.angle_gamma   90.00
#
_symmetry.space_group_name_H-M   'P 1'
#
loop_
_entity.id
_entity.type
_entity.pdbx_description
1 polymer ?
#
loop_
_entity_poly.entity_id
_entity_poly.type
_entity_poly.pdbx_seq_one_letter_code
_entity_poly.pdbx_strand_id
1 'polypeptide(L)'
;VVLELRRDAPAEIVLNHLYEHTPLETSFGVINLCILEGRPRVLPLRELLDLHLVHRRTTITRRTTFDLRKTEERLHILEGFLTAIDHIDEVIRLIRRSKDAPTAEASLMSQFLLSSEQAKAILDMRLSRLTALESETIEAERTEKEALAKRLRAILADPKLLDGLIAEE
;
A
#
# COMPACT_ATOMS: atom_id res chain seq x y z
N VAL A 1 -42.93 -4.72 -18.92
CA VAL A 1 -44.27 -5.33 -18.77
C VAL A 1 -45.28 -4.30 -19.25
N VAL A 2 -46.20 -4.67 -20.14
CA VAL A 2 -47.26 -3.78 -20.64
C VAL A 2 -48.59 -4.44 -20.27
N LEU A 3 -49.50 -3.68 -19.66
CA LEU A 3 -50.83 -4.14 -19.27
C LEU A 3 -51.87 -3.34 -20.04
N GLU A 4 -52.55 -3.99 -20.99
CA GLU A 4 -53.63 -3.37 -21.74
C GLU A 4 -54.89 -3.29 -20.87
N LEU A 5 -55.49 -2.10 -20.82
CA LEU A 5 -56.70 -1.84 -20.05
C LEU A 5 -57.94 -1.88 -20.95
N ARG A 6 -59.09 -2.21 -20.36
CA ARG A 6 -60.38 -2.05 -21.05
C ARG A 6 -60.65 -0.56 -21.30
N ARG A 7 -61.35 -0.24 -22.39
CA ARG A 7 -61.59 1.16 -22.83
C ARG A 7 -62.22 2.06 -21.76
N ASP A 8 -63.07 1.49 -20.91
CA ASP A 8 -63.81 2.25 -19.88
C ASP A 8 -63.14 2.16 -18.49
N ALA A 9 -61.99 1.47 -18.38
CA ALA A 9 -61.29 1.30 -17.11
C ALA A 9 -60.41 2.53 -16.81
N PRO A 10 -60.60 3.19 -15.66
CA PRO A 10 -59.74 4.29 -15.24
C PRO A 10 -58.35 3.78 -14.83
N ALA A 11 -57.31 4.16 -15.58
CA ALA A 11 -55.96 3.64 -15.43
C ALA A 11 -55.36 3.83 -14.03
N GLU A 12 -55.56 5.01 -13.43
CA GLU A 12 -55.08 5.32 -12.07
C GLU A 12 -55.65 4.38 -11.00
N ILE A 13 -56.93 4.01 -11.12
CA ILE A 13 -57.57 3.09 -10.17
C ILE A 13 -56.99 1.68 -10.33
N VAL A 14 -56.80 1.24 -11.58
CA VAL A 14 -56.18 -0.07 -11.84
C VAL A 14 -54.74 -0.09 -11.34
N LEU A 15 -53.98 0.99 -11.50
CA LEU A 15 -52.61 1.10 -10.99
C LEU A 15 -52.56 1.01 -9.45
N ASN A 16 -53.45 1.70 -8.75
CA ASN A 16 -53.53 1.61 -7.28
C ASN A 16 -53.88 0.19 -6.81
N HIS A 17 -54.84 -0.48 -7.46
CA HIS A 17 -55.13 -1.88 -7.16
C HIS A 17 -53.96 -2.80 -7.48
N LEU A 18 -53.16 -2.50 -8.52
CA LEU A 18 -51.96 -3.26 -8.82
C LEU A 18 -50.89 -3.06 -7.75
N TYR A 19 -50.73 -1.86 -7.20
CA TYR A 19 -49.86 -1.62 -6.04
C TYR A 19 -50.31 -2.38 -4.80
N GLU A 20 -51.62 -2.44 -4.52
CA GLU A 20 -52.15 -3.12 -3.32
C GLU A 20 -52.14 -4.66 -3.42
N HIS A 21 -52.39 -5.22 -4.61
CA HIS A 21 -52.62 -6.66 -4.78
C HIS A 21 -51.47 -7.40 -5.45
N THR A 22 -50.43 -6.69 -5.90
CA THR A 22 -49.29 -7.32 -6.57
C THR A 22 -47.98 -6.79 -6.01
N PRO A 23 -46.85 -7.50 -6.21
CA PRO A 23 -45.52 -7.00 -5.86
C PRO A 23 -45.03 -5.81 -6.70
N LEU A 24 -45.92 -5.14 -7.46
CA LEU A 24 -45.59 -3.93 -8.20
C LEU A 24 -45.17 -2.80 -7.26
N GLU A 25 -45.75 -2.74 -6.06
CA GLU A 25 -45.23 -1.97 -4.93
C GLU A 25 -44.90 -2.92 -3.78
N THR A 26 -43.71 -2.79 -3.21
CA THR A 26 -43.30 -3.59 -2.06
C THR A 26 -42.55 -2.71 -1.06
N SER A 27 -42.83 -2.92 0.23
CA SER A 27 -42.05 -2.31 1.30
C SER A 27 -40.80 -3.12 1.57
N PHE A 28 -39.65 -2.46 1.68
CA PHE A 28 -38.43 -3.08 2.19
C PHE A 28 -38.19 -2.66 3.65
N GLY A 29 -38.27 -3.63 4.57
CA GLY A 29 -37.97 -3.41 5.99
C GLY A 29 -36.46 -3.25 6.20
N VAL A 30 -35.98 -2.01 6.29
CA VAL A 30 -34.55 -1.74 6.49
C VAL A 30 -34.16 -2.09 7.93
N ILE A 31 -33.24 -3.04 8.08
CA ILE A 31 -32.52 -3.28 9.33
C ILE A 31 -31.01 -3.36 9.05
N ASN A 32 -30.29 -2.37 9.56
CA ASN A 32 -28.84 -2.28 9.44
C ASN A 32 -28.15 -3.12 10.52
N LEU A 33 -28.37 -4.44 10.49
CA LEU A 33 -27.74 -5.37 11.41
C LEU A 33 -26.32 -5.71 10.92
N CYS A 34 -25.30 -5.36 11.71
CA CYS A 34 -23.90 -5.57 11.37
C CYS A 34 -23.15 -6.23 12.52
N ILE A 35 -21.99 -6.83 12.22
CA ILE A 35 -21.06 -7.33 13.23
C ILE A 35 -20.07 -6.21 13.54
N LEU A 36 -20.06 -5.77 14.78
CA LEU A 36 -19.07 -4.82 15.30
C LEU A 36 -18.33 -5.49 16.46
N GLU A 37 -17.01 -5.64 16.32
CA GLU A 37 -16.14 -6.28 17.32
C GLU A 37 -16.62 -7.69 17.72
N GLY A 38 -17.08 -8.47 16.73
CA GLY A 38 -17.55 -9.83 16.93
C GLY A 38 -18.96 -9.96 17.52
N ARG A 39 -19.69 -8.85 17.69
CA ARG A 39 -21.06 -8.85 18.22
C ARG A 39 -22.07 -8.24 17.24
N PRO A 40 -23.28 -8.80 17.12
CA PRO A 40 -24.33 -8.22 16.27
C PRO A 40 -24.87 -6.92 16.89
N ARG A 41 -24.96 -5.86 16.09
CA ARG A 41 -25.52 -4.56 16.46
C ARG A 41 -26.35 -3.99 15.31
N VAL A 42 -27.47 -3.36 15.63
CA VAL A 42 -28.25 -2.55 14.67
C VAL A 42 -27.70 -1.13 14.69
N LEU A 43 -27.31 -0.59 13.54
CA LEU A 43 -26.58 0.68 13.45
C LEU A 43 -27.34 1.72 12.60
N PRO A 44 -27.42 2.98 13.04
CA PRO A 44 -27.91 4.06 12.19
C PRO A 44 -26.92 4.30 11.04
N LEU A 45 -27.42 4.88 9.93
CA LEU A 45 -26.61 5.15 8.73
C LEU A 45 -25.34 5.95 9.05
N ARG A 46 -25.42 6.93 9.95
CA ARG A 46 -24.26 7.74 10.35
C ARG A 46 -23.14 6.89 10.96
N GLU A 47 -23.48 6.02 11.91
CA GLU A 47 -22.50 5.15 12.58
C GLU A 47 -21.87 4.15 11.60
N LEU A 48 -22.65 3.64 10.63
CA LEU A 48 -22.11 2.80 9.55
C LEU A 48 -21.04 3.52 8.74
N LEU A 49 -21.32 4.76 8.33
CA LEU A 49 -20.38 5.56 7.55
C LEU A 49 -19.13 5.91 8.36
N ASP A 50 -19.29 6.28 9.62
CA ASP A 50 -18.16 6.60 10.49
C ASP A 50 -17.26 5.36 10.72
N LEU A 51 -17.86 4.18 10.95
CA LEU A 51 -17.12 2.91 11.06
C LEU A 51 -16.41 2.54 9.76
N HIS A 52 -17.05 2.75 8.62
CA HIS A 52 -16.43 2.53 7.32
C HIS A 52 -15.20 3.43 7.11
N LEU A 53 -15.29 4.72 7.47
CA LEU A 53 -14.17 5.66 7.40
C LEU A 53 -13.04 5.28 8.36
N VAL A 54 -13.35 4.83 9.58
CA VAL A 54 -12.35 4.30 10.54
C VAL A 54 -11.62 3.09 9.95
N HIS A 55 -12.36 2.17 9.33
CA HIS A 55 -11.77 1.02 8.67
C HIS A 55 -10.86 1.44 7.51
N ARG A 56 -11.31 2.37 6.65
CA ARG A 56 -10.51 2.93 5.56
C ARG A 56 -9.22 3.56 6.08
N ARG A 57 -9.29 4.44 7.09
CA ARG A 57 -8.09 5.02 7.72
C ARG A 57 -7.12 3.96 8.20
N THR A 58 -7.62 2.92 8.85
CA THR A 58 -6.79 1.82 9.36
C THR A 58 -6.10 1.06 8.23
N THR A 59 -6.85 0.72 7.18
CA THR A 59 -6.33 -0.03 6.03
C THR A 59 -5.28 0.78 5.27
N ILE A 60 -5.56 2.05 4.99
CA ILE A 60 -4.61 2.93 4.29
C ILE A 60 -3.36 3.16 5.14
N THR A 61 -3.51 3.43 6.44
CA THR A 61 -2.35 3.57 7.35
C THR A 61 -1.46 2.35 7.35
N ARG A 62 -2.05 1.14 7.43
CA ARG A 62 -1.30 -0.12 7.37
C ARG A 62 -0.56 -0.30 6.05
N ARG A 63 -1.23 -0.01 4.93
CA ARG A 63 -0.64 -0.07 3.58
C ARG A 63 0.52 0.91 3.46
N THR A 64 0.31 2.19 3.79
CA THR A 64 1.33 3.24 3.74
C THR A 64 2.52 2.93 4.66
N THR A 65 2.28 2.36 5.84
CA THR A 65 3.36 1.93 6.76
C THR A 65 4.16 0.76 6.15
N PHE A 66 3.48 -0.20 5.54
CA PHE A 66 4.13 -1.30 4.83
C PHE A 66 4.99 -0.79 3.67
N ASP A 67 4.44 0.11 2.86
CA ASP A 67 5.13 0.72 1.71
C ASP A 67 6.34 1.54 2.15
N LEU A 68 6.21 2.30 3.25
CA LEU A 68 7.31 3.08 3.82
C LEU A 68 8.44 2.15 4.25
N ARG A 69 8.12 1.10 5.03
CA ARG A 69 9.11 0.12 5.48
C ARG A 69 9.83 -0.52 4.30
N LYS A 70 9.09 -0.95 3.27
CA LYS A 70 9.70 -1.53 2.05
C LYS A 70 10.59 -0.55 1.30
N THR A 71 10.20 0.73 1.27
CA THR A 71 10.99 1.79 0.66
C THR A 71 12.27 2.05 1.45
N GLU A 72 12.20 2.06 2.78
CA GLU A 72 13.35 2.22 3.68
C GLU A 72 14.31 1.02 3.60
N GLU A 73 13.79 -0.20 3.60
CA GLU A 73 14.59 -1.41 3.35
C GLU A 73 15.35 -1.32 2.01
N ARG A 74 14.68 -0.82 0.96
CA ARG A 74 15.32 -0.64 -0.36
C ARG A 74 16.39 0.45 -0.34
N LEU A 75 16.10 1.60 0.27
CA LEU A 75 17.06 2.70 0.43
C LEU A 75 18.31 2.24 1.15
N HIS A 76 18.16 1.50 2.25
CA HIS A 76 19.26 0.93 3.01
C HIS A 76 20.21 0.10 2.14
N ILE A 77 19.67 -0.74 1.24
CA ILE A 77 20.49 -1.52 0.31
C ILE A 77 21.18 -0.64 -0.75
N LEU A 78 20.46 0.35 -1.30
CA LEU A 78 21.02 1.27 -2.31
C LEU A 78 22.18 2.10 -1.73
N GLU A 79 22.08 2.56 -0.49
CA GLU A 79 23.17 3.24 0.22
C GLU A 79 24.41 2.36 0.37
N GLY A 80 24.22 1.07 0.65
CA GLY A 80 25.30 0.09 0.69
C GLY A 80 25.97 -0.11 -0.67
N PHE A 81 25.18 -0.17 -1.75
CA PHE A 81 25.73 -0.26 -3.11
C PHE A 81 26.54 0.96 -3.51
N LEU A 82 26.03 2.17 -3.26
CA LEU A 82 26.77 3.40 -3.56
C LEU A 82 28.10 3.44 -2.81
N THR A 83 28.08 3.14 -1.51
CA THR A 83 29.30 3.05 -0.69
C THR A 83 30.30 2.05 -1.26
N ALA A 84 29.83 0.89 -1.73
CA ALA A 84 30.67 -0.14 -2.31
C ALA A 84 31.21 0.22 -3.71
N ILE A 85 30.43 0.93 -4.53
CA ILE A 85 30.84 1.41 -5.85
C ILE A 85 31.92 2.49 -5.71
N ASP A 86 31.75 3.42 -4.77
CA ASP A 86 32.71 4.50 -4.50
C ASP A 86 34.08 3.95 -4.06
N HIS A 87 34.11 2.77 -3.42
CA HIS A 87 35.33 2.12 -2.92
C HIS A 87 35.59 0.76 -3.57
N ILE A 88 35.19 0.59 -4.84
CA ILE A 88 35.13 -0.74 -5.47
C ILE A 88 36.45 -1.50 -5.48
N ASP A 89 37.58 -0.81 -5.67
CA ASP A 89 38.90 -1.44 -5.67
C ASP A 89 39.28 -2.01 -4.30
N GLU A 90 38.86 -1.36 -3.21
CA GLU A 90 39.05 -1.85 -1.85
C GLU A 90 38.13 -3.02 -1.55
N VAL A 91 36.85 -2.90 -1.94
CA VAL A 91 35.85 -3.97 -1.79
C VAL A 91 36.31 -5.24 -2.52
N ILE A 92 36.74 -5.14 -3.78
CA ILE A 92 37.23 -6.30 -4.55
C ILE A 92 38.48 -6.90 -3.91
N ARG A 93 39.44 -6.07 -3.46
CA ARG A 93 40.65 -6.56 -2.78
C ARG A 93 40.32 -7.30 -1.49
N LEU A 94 39.39 -6.77 -0.70
CA LEU A 94 38.92 -7.37 0.55
C LEU A 94 38.23 -8.72 0.29
N ILE A 95 37.31 -8.77 -0.67
CA ILE A 95 36.60 -10.00 -1.03
C ILE A 95 37.59 -11.07 -1.53
N ARG A 96 38.53 -10.70 -2.42
CA ARG A 96 39.53 -11.64 -2.96
C ARG A 96 40.53 -12.16 -1.93
N ARG A 97 40.77 -11.41 -0.85
CA ARG A 97 41.64 -11.83 0.27
C ARG A 97 40.92 -12.69 1.30
N SER A 98 39.59 -12.65 1.31
CA SER A 98 38.78 -13.40 2.25
C SER A 98 38.76 -14.89 1.89
N LYS A 99 38.79 -15.75 2.92
CA LYS A 99 38.83 -17.21 2.73
C LYS A 99 37.48 -17.78 2.26
N ASP A 100 36.38 -17.20 2.73
CA ASP A 100 35.01 -17.62 2.44
C ASP A 100 34.05 -16.42 2.52
N ALA A 101 32.79 -16.64 2.08
CA ALA A 101 31.76 -15.61 2.06
C ALA A 101 31.44 -15.02 3.46
N PRO A 102 31.32 -15.82 4.55
CA PRO A 102 31.10 -15.26 5.88
C PRO A 102 32.24 -14.34 6.35
N THR A 103 33.50 -14.68 6.06
CA THR A 103 34.66 -13.83 6.38
C THR A 103 34.63 -12.54 5.58
N ALA A 104 34.24 -12.59 4.31
CA ALA A 104 34.09 -11.42 3.46
C ALA A 104 32.96 -10.50 3.96
N GLU A 105 31.82 -11.06 4.35
CA GLU A 105 30.68 -10.31 4.93
C GLU A 105 31.11 -9.54 6.19
N ALA A 106 31.73 -10.22 7.16
CA ALA A 106 32.19 -9.58 8.39
C ALA A 106 33.26 -8.49 8.13
N SER A 107 34.12 -8.70 7.14
CA SER A 107 35.13 -7.73 6.75
C SER A 107 34.51 -6.49 6.07
N LEU A 108 33.50 -6.67 5.22
CA LEU A 108 32.74 -5.56 4.60
C LEU A 108 32.00 -4.74 5.66
N MET A 109 31.32 -5.41 6.60
CA MET A 109 30.62 -4.76 7.71
C MET A 109 31.56 -3.91 8.57
N SER A 110 32.73 -4.44 8.92
CA SER A 110 33.67 -3.75 9.81
C SER A 110 34.41 -2.59 9.14
N GLN A 111 34.84 -2.74 7.89
CA GLN A 111 35.62 -1.71 7.20
C GLN A 111 34.77 -0.58 6.62
N PHE A 112 33.56 -0.89 6.14
CA PHE A 112 32.69 0.08 5.47
C PHE A 112 31.46 0.46 6.31
N LEU A 113 31.40 0.06 7.58
CA LEU A 113 30.29 0.32 8.51
C LEU A 113 28.93 -0.12 7.97
N LEU A 114 28.92 -1.21 7.20
CA LEU A 114 27.74 -1.75 6.55
C LEU A 114 26.95 -2.69 7.48
N SER A 115 25.63 -2.76 7.30
CA SER A 115 24.82 -3.79 7.95
C SER A 115 25.07 -5.16 7.29
N SER A 116 24.68 -6.25 7.99
CA SER A 116 24.73 -7.61 7.42
C SER A 116 23.92 -7.71 6.11
N GLU A 117 22.77 -7.03 6.02
CA GLU A 117 21.94 -7.04 4.82
C GLU A 117 22.62 -6.34 3.64
N GLN A 118 23.27 -5.19 3.88
CA GLN A 118 24.06 -4.48 2.86
C GLN A 118 25.25 -5.32 2.41
N ALA A 119 26.02 -5.87 3.35
CA ALA A 119 27.19 -6.67 3.05
C ALA A 119 26.83 -7.92 2.21
N LYS A 120 25.75 -8.63 2.56
CA LYS A 120 25.21 -9.74 1.75
C LYS A 120 24.80 -9.28 0.36
N ALA A 121 24.06 -8.19 0.26
CA ALA A 121 23.63 -7.66 -1.04
C ALA A 121 24.83 -7.31 -1.94
N ILE A 122 25.91 -6.76 -1.37
CA ILE A 122 27.15 -6.44 -2.10
C ILE A 122 27.86 -7.72 -2.57
N LEU A 123 27.91 -8.77 -1.74
CA LEU A 123 28.46 -10.06 -2.16
C LEU A 123 27.66 -10.71 -3.30
N ASP A 124 26.33 -10.50 -3.31
CA ASP A 124 25.44 -10.97 -4.36
C ASP A 124 25.42 -10.07 -5.62
N MET A 125 26.18 -8.97 -5.61
CA MET A 125 26.23 -8.02 -6.71
C MET A 125 26.91 -8.65 -7.95
N ARG A 126 26.38 -8.34 -9.13
CA ARG A 126 26.98 -8.74 -10.41
C ARG A 126 27.97 -7.69 -10.89
N LEU A 127 29.09 -8.11 -11.46
CA LEU A 127 30.11 -7.20 -12.03
C LEU A 127 29.55 -6.22 -13.08
N SER A 128 28.45 -6.55 -13.75
CA SER A 128 27.76 -5.66 -14.68
C SER A 128 27.28 -4.36 -14.03
N ARG A 129 26.97 -4.37 -12.72
CA ARG A 129 26.53 -3.20 -11.95
C ARG A 129 27.60 -2.13 -11.78
N LEU A 130 28.87 -2.44 -12.10
CA LEU A 130 30.00 -1.52 -12.01
C LEU A 130 30.12 -0.58 -13.22
N THR A 131 29.29 -0.75 -14.24
CA THR A 131 29.28 0.19 -15.37
C THR A 131 28.75 1.56 -14.91
N ALA A 132 29.22 2.63 -15.56
CA ALA A 132 28.79 3.99 -15.23
C ALA A 132 27.25 4.14 -15.31
N LEU A 133 26.64 3.57 -16.35
CA LEU A 133 25.19 3.60 -16.54
C LEU A 133 24.44 2.93 -15.37
N GLU A 134 24.90 1.77 -14.91
CA GLU A 134 24.26 1.07 -13.79
C GLU A 134 24.42 1.82 -12.47
N SER A 135 25.57 2.48 -12.26
CA SER A 135 25.80 3.33 -11.09
C SER A 135 24.86 4.53 -11.08
N GLU A 136 24.70 5.21 -12.22
CA GLU A 136 23.72 6.30 -12.37
C GLU A 136 22.28 5.81 -12.13
N THR A 137 21.92 4.59 -12.56
CA THR A 137 20.58 4.06 -12.29
C THR A 137 20.34 3.77 -10.81
N ILE A 138 21.36 3.34 -10.06
CA ILE A 138 21.28 3.12 -8.61
C ILE A 138 21.05 4.46 -7.90
N GLU A 139 21.77 5.50 -8.31
CA GLU A 139 21.62 6.84 -7.74
C GLU A 139 20.25 7.47 -8.05
N ALA A 140 19.77 7.29 -9.29
CA ALA A 140 18.43 7.70 -9.70
C ALA A 140 17.34 6.96 -8.90
N GLU A 141 17.47 5.63 -8.74
CA GLU A 141 16.54 4.83 -7.94
C GLU A 141 16.54 5.30 -6.48
N ARG A 142 17.72 5.55 -5.89
CA ARG A 142 17.83 6.06 -4.52
C ARG A 142 17.08 7.38 -4.38
N THR A 143 17.32 8.33 -5.28
CA THR A 143 16.68 9.66 -5.25
C THR A 143 15.15 9.54 -5.33
N GLU A 144 14.64 8.67 -6.20
CA GLU A 144 13.21 8.39 -6.31
C GLU A 144 12.65 7.80 -5.00
N LYS A 145 13.33 6.82 -4.43
CA LYS A 145 12.91 6.16 -3.19
C LYS A 145 12.98 7.11 -1.99
N GLU A 146 13.93 8.03 -1.94
CA GLU A 146 14.01 9.07 -0.90
C GLU A 146 12.82 10.02 -0.97
N ALA A 147 12.48 10.49 -2.17
CA ALA A 147 11.30 11.32 -2.39
C ALA A 147 10.02 10.58 -1.99
N LEU A 148 9.92 9.29 -2.35
CA LEU A 148 8.79 8.44 -1.97
C LEU A 148 8.71 8.26 -0.44
N ALA A 149 9.81 7.91 0.23
CA ALA A 149 9.85 7.75 1.67
C ALA A 149 9.45 9.04 2.39
N LYS A 150 9.92 10.20 1.91
CA LYS A 150 9.52 11.50 2.44
C LYS A 150 8.01 11.74 2.30
N ARG A 151 7.43 11.43 1.14
CA ARG A 151 5.98 11.54 0.90
C ARG A 151 5.20 10.61 1.83
N LEU A 152 5.61 9.34 1.95
CA LEU A 152 4.93 8.35 2.80
C LEU A 152 5.00 8.75 4.28
N ARG A 153 6.15 9.23 4.77
CA ARG A 153 6.29 9.78 6.12
C ARG A 153 5.38 10.99 6.35
N ALA A 154 5.26 11.88 5.37
CA ALA A 154 4.35 13.02 5.46
C ALA A 154 2.88 12.59 5.56
N ILE A 155 2.46 11.59 4.77
CA ILE A 155 1.09 11.03 4.82
C ILE A 155 0.80 10.41 6.19
N LEU A 156 1.76 9.68 6.77
CA LEU A 156 1.60 9.06 8.09
C LEU A 156 1.63 10.08 9.24
N ALA A 157 2.26 11.24 9.04
CA ALA A 157 2.38 12.29 10.06
C ALA A 157 1.18 13.25 10.09
N ASP A 158 0.49 13.46 8.96
CA ASP A 158 -0.66 14.38 8.87
C ASP A 158 -1.97 13.64 8.56
N PRO A 159 -2.91 13.58 9.52
CA PRO A 159 -4.24 13.00 9.31
C PRO A 159 -5.01 13.61 8.14
N LYS A 160 -4.78 14.89 7.80
CA LYS A 160 -5.46 15.54 6.67
C LYS A 160 -4.95 15.02 5.33
N LEU A 161 -3.66 14.74 5.22
CA LEU A 161 -3.09 14.14 4.01
C LEU A 161 -3.58 12.70 3.85
N LEU A 162 -3.70 11.96 4.95
CA LEU A 162 -4.30 10.63 4.96
C LEU A 162 -5.77 10.69 4.51
N ASP A 163 -6.56 11.62 5.05
CA ASP A 163 -7.96 11.80 4.68
C ASP A 163 -8.12 12.24 3.22
N GLY A 164 -7.21 13.07 2.70
CA GLY A 164 -7.14 13.42 1.29
C GLY A 164 -6.89 12.20 0.40
N LEU A 165 -5.93 11.35 0.77
CA LEU A 165 -5.66 10.09 0.06
C LEU A 165 -6.86 9.14 0.08
N ILE A 166 -7.60 9.09 1.20
CA ILE A 166 -8.83 8.29 1.31
C ILE A 166 -9.94 8.80 0.39
N ALA A 167 -9.97 10.10 0.08
CA ALA A 167 -10.96 10.71 -0.80
C ALA A 167 -10.64 10.56 -2.29
N GLU A 168 -9.36 10.46 -2.66
CA GLU A 168 -8.91 10.26 -4.04
C GLU A 168 -9.09 8.80 -4.52
N GLU A 169 -9.11 7.82 -3.61
CA GLU A 169 -9.29 6.39 -3.88
C GLU A 169 -10.74 5.92 -3.80
#